data_AF-R9N3I2-F1
#
_entry.id   AF-R9N3I2-F1
#
_cell.length_a   1.000
_cell.length_b   1.000
_cell.length_c   1.000
_cell.angle_alpha   90.00
_cell.angle_beta   90.00
_cell.angle_gamma   90.00
#
_symmetry.space_group_name_H-M   'P 1'
#
loop_
_entity.id
_entity.type
_entity.pdbx_description
1 polymer ?
#
loop_
_entity_poly.entity_id
_entity_poly.type
_entity_poly.pdbx_seq_one_letter_code
_entity_poly.pdbx_strand_id
1 'polypeptide(L)'
;MIISKRLEDAEFIMSKDELTYSAVIEDFKNASQIHILTYNISKDQNVLLKALKDCEKDTEICIVSNIPGRWESYFGKTYADKAKRSISLYKSKLSPQKIADKAEVYFCFSNHAKIIMTDNIAYVGSSNFSEESADNFESGFISRDVDFIEFLQEEVFPWIIDSSSEYKTDEELLFLETAIRKSIAMFGAMHEEYYQMFYLLSDHRGIEKWYYNTTSSVLHTRDLEKAKEICYQYLELLKRVNKIFDLRVFYEKGIDNLDTVIEEASHTIENMEMLFMGSVYDLAKFDEQDFVDEYLSECYAEAYDEKLDYYVDKAMSAASNVFAELAEEAKDEADMLLRQIEELETLAKKVLKLFKSLPLNDIRIDNTKK
;
A
#
# COMPACT_ATOMS: atom_id res chain seq x y z
N MET A 1 28.63 5.32 -5.66
CA MET A 1 28.40 6.43 -6.62
C MET A 1 28.90 7.71 -5.98
N ILE A 2 29.50 8.62 -6.76
CA ILE A 2 29.93 9.95 -6.28
C ILE A 2 29.14 10.97 -7.09
N ILE A 3 28.50 11.92 -6.41
CA ILE A 3 27.83 13.07 -7.04
C ILE A 3 28.66 14.32 -6.69
N SER A 4 28.88 15.22 -7.65
CA SER A 4 29.74 16.39 -7.45
C SER A 4 29.28 17.59 -8.27
N LYS A 5 29.21 18.77 -7.63
CA LYS A 5 28.97 20.08 -8.26
C LYS A 5 30.08 21.03 -7.82
N ARG A 6 30.56 21.88 -8.73
CA ARG A 6 31.48 22.98 -8.40
C ARG A 6 30.65 24.20 -8.02
N LEU A 7 31.07 24.87 -6.95
CA LEU A 7 30.43 26.08 -6.44
C LEU A 7 31.06 27.31 -7.10
N GLU A 8 30.22 28.26 -7.51
CA GLU A 8 30.70 29.57 -7.98
C GLU A 8 30.85 30.58 -6.82
N ASP A 9 29.95 30.52 -5.83
CA ASP A 9 29.95 31.37 -4.64
C ASP A 9 29.73 30.57 -3.36
N ALA A 10 30.62 30.75 -2.38
CA ALA A 10 30.53 30.12 -1.07
C ALA A 10 31.26 30.94 0.00
N GLU A 11 30.60 31.15 1.13
CA GLU A 11 31.15 31.77 2.32
C GLU A 11 31.49 30.69 3.34
N PHE A 12 32.77 30.58 3.73
CA PHE A 12 33.17 29.68 4.81
C PHE A 12 32.73 30.26 6.17
N ILE A 13 32.12 29.42 7.00
CA ILE A 13 31.63 29.79 8.33
C ILE A 13 32.16 28.81 9.37
N MET A 14 32.54 29.34 10.53
CA MET A 14 32.92 28.56 11.70
C MET A 14 32.43 29.27 12.96
N SER A 15 31.84 28.52 13.88
CA SER A 15 31.38 29.05 15.18
C SER A 15 31.49 27.99 16.26
N LYS A 16 31.42 28.44 17.52
CA LYS A 16 31.39 27.61 18.72
C LYS A 16 30.40 28.10 19.79
N ASP A 17 29.71 29.19 19.50
CA ASP A 17 28.74 29.82 20.42
C ASP A 17 27.41 30.14 19.71
N GLU A 18 27.32 29.88 18.40
CA GLU A 18 26.16 30.15 17.56
C GLU A 18 25.98 29.03 16.52
N LEU A 19 24.76 28.88 16.01
CA LEU A 19 24.48 27.94 14.93
C LEU A 19 25.08 28.47 13.63
N THR A 20 25.95 27.68 13.01
CA THR A 20 26.61 28.08 11.74
C THR A 20 25.64 28.22 10.56
N TYR A 21 24.43 27.68 10.69
CA TYR A 21 23.33 27.80 9.73
C TYR A 21 22.25 28.83 10.13
N SER A 22 22.52 29.72 11.10
CA SER A 22 21.54 30.71 11.57
C SER A 22 20.94 31.55 10.44
N ALA A 23 21.76 31.94 9.47
CA ALA A 23 21.30 32.70 8.30
C ALA A 23 20.24 31.94 7.45
N VAL A 24 20.27 30.61 7.45
CA VAL A 24 19.25 29.79 6.77
C VAL A 24 17.95 29.79 7.56
N ILE A 25 18.01 29.71 8.90
CA ILE A 25 16.82 29.80 9.77
C ILE A 25 16.13 31.16 9.61
N GLU A 26 16.91 32.24 9.53
CA GLU A 26 16.37 33.58 9.31
C GLU A 26 15.64 33.73 7.98
N ASP A 27 16.01 32.92 6.98
CA ASP A 27 15.41 32.91 5.65
C ASP A 27 14.12 32.06 5.55
N PHE A 28 13.82 31.20 6.53
CA PHE A 28 12.62 30.34 6.52
C PHE A 28 11.32 31.11 6.23
N LYS A 29 11.21 32.34 6.75
CA LYS A 29 10.04 33.21 6.53
C LYS A 29 9.87 33.72 5.09
N ASN A 30 10.92 33.64 4.26
CA ASN A 30 10.92 34.06 2.86
C ASN A 30 10.90 32.85 1.91
N ALA A 31 10.95 31.63 2.45
CA ALA A 31 11.17 30.42 1.70
C ALA A 31 9.86 29.75 1.29
N SER A 32 9.79 29.30 0.03
CA SER A 32 8.70 28.42 -0.41
C SER A 32 9.00 26.95 -0.09
N GLN A 33 10.28 26.59 0.03
CA GLN A 33 10.74 25.23 0.30
C GLN A 33 11.86 25.24 1.34
N ILE A 34 11.83 24.28 2.26
CA ILE A 34 12.86 24.07 3.28
C ILE A 34 13.27 22.61 3.26
N HIS A 35 14.57 22.36 3.13
CA HIS A 35 15.13 21.01 3.13
C HIS A 35 16.18 20.87 4.23
N ILE A 36 16.01 19.87 5.09
CA ILE A 36 16.89 19.58 6.23
C ILE A 36 17.36 18.13 6.13
N LEU A 37 18.65 17.96 5.91
CA LEU A 37 19.35 16.70 6.08
C LEU A 37 20.19 16.77 7.35
N THR A 38 19.94 15.89 8.32
CA THR A 38 20.67 15.92 9.60
C THR A 38 20.95 14.51 10.12
N TYR A 39 22.00 14.36 10.92
CA TYR A 39 22.27 13.10 11.63
C TYR A 39 21.43 12.99 12.91
N ASN A 40 21.23 14.08 13.62
CA ASN A 40 20.45 14.10 14.84
C ASN A 40 19.66 15.41 14.98
N ILE A 41 18.70 15.37 15.91
CA ILE A 41 17.97 16.54 16.40
C ILE A 41 18.12 16.64 17.92
N SER A 42 17.86 17.82 18.46
CA SER A 42 17.89 18.05 19.91
C SER A 42 16.98 17.11 20.66
N LYS A 43 17.48 16.61 21.79
CA LYS A 43 16.69 15.72 22.66
C LYS A 43 15.75 16.52 23.55
N ASP A 44 16.27 17.60 24.13
CA ASP A 44 15.57 18.36 25.17
C ASP A 44 14.92 19.63 24.62
N GLN A 45 15.55 20.25 23.62
CA GLN A 45 15.09 21.50 23.02
C GLN A 45 14.22 21.27 21.77
N ASN A 46 13.42 22.27 21.41
CA ASN A 46 12.49 22.23 20.26
C ASN A 46 12.42 23.60 19.55
N VAL A 47 13.38 24.50 19.78
CA VAL A 47 13.40 25.86 19.20
C VAL A 47 13.46 25.77 17.68
N LEU A 48 14.34 24.93 17.14
CA LEU A 48 14.48 24.74 15.70
C LEU A 48 13.22 24.13 15.06
N LEU A 49 12.60 23.16 15.74
CA LEU A 49 11.33 22.58 15.29
C LEU A 49 10.17 23.55 15.42
N LYS A 50 10.24 24.55 16.30
CA LYS A 50 9.23 25.62 16.38
C LYS A 50 9.38 26.61 15.24
N ALA A 51 10.61 26.95 14.84
CA ALA A 51 10.84 27.82 13.68
C ALA A 51 10.16 27.28 12.41
N LEU A 52 10.14 25.95 12.23
CA LEU A 52 9.42 25.31 11.12
C LEU A 52 7.89 25.45 11.20
N LYS A 53 7.32 25.53 12.40
CA LYS A 53 5.86 25.71 12.59
C LYS A 53 5.41 27.13 12.32
N ASP A 54 6.33 28.09 12.43
CA ASP A 54 6.07 29.50 12.24
C ASP A 54 6.18 29.92 10.75
N CYS A 55 6.50 28.96 9.86
CA CYS A 55 6.53 29.15 8.41
C CYS A 55 5.12 29.32 7.82
N GLU A 56 5.05 29.81 6.58
CA GLU A 56 3.77 29.94 5.88
C GLU A 56 3.12 28.57 5.66
N LYS A 57 1.78 28.53 5.63
CA LYS A 57 1.03 27.27 5.52
C LYS A 57 1.38 26.48 4.26
N ASP A 58 1.75 27.17 3.19
CA ASP A 58 2.06 26.59 1.90
C ASP A 58 3.53 26.21 1.72
N THR A 59 4.41 26.53 2.67
CA THR A 59 5.83 26.17 2.65
C THR A 59 5.99 24.65 2.70
N GLU A 60 6.72 24.10 1.73
CA GLU A 60 7.06 22.68 1.67
C GLU A 60 8.28 22.40 2.55
N ILE A 61 8.19 21.39 3.42
CA ILE A 61 9.25 21.10 4.39
C ILE A 61 9.66 19.63 4.26
N CYS A 62 10.88 19.37 3.81
CA CYS A 62 11.45 18.04 3.75
C CYS A 62 12.51 17.86 4.85
N ILE A 63 12.33 16.86 5.71
CA ILE A 63 13.31 16.52 6.75
C ILE A 63 13.77 15.08 6.56
N VAL A 64 15.06 14.90 6.34
CA VAL A 64 15.74 13.61 6.32
C VAL A 64 16.66 13.52 7.53
N SER A 65 16.34 12.66 8.48
CA SER A 65 17.13 12.48 9.70
C SER A 65 17.65 11.05 9.86
N ASN A 66 18.82 10.88 10.44
CA ASN A 66 19.13 9.60 11.08
C ASN A 66 18.42 9.52 12.45
N ILE A 67 18.36 8.33 13.05
CA ILE A 67 17.96 8.13 14.45
C ILE A 67 19.17 7.56 15.20
N PRO A 68 19.96 8.39 15.92
CA PRO A 68 21.12 7.91 16.66
C PRO A 68 20.78 6.77 17.61
N GLY A 69 21.56 5.70 17.52
CA GLY A 69 21.39 4.49 18.32
C GLY A 69 20.36 3.50 17.76
N ARG A 70 19.72 3.79 16.62
CA ARG A 70 19.01 2.80 15.81
C ARG A 70 20.03 2.03 14.99
N TRP A 71 20.20 0.76 15.28
CA TRP A 71 21.12 -0.16 14.58
C TRP A 71 20.33 -1.20 13.81
N GLU A 72 20.92 -1.86 12.80
CA GLU A 72 20.27 -2.95 12.07
C GLU A 72 19.86 -4.11 13.00
N SER A 73 20.68 -4.40 14.01
CA SER A 73 20.40 -5.40 15.05
C SER A 73 20.98 -4.99 16.41
N TYR A 74 20.45 -5.56 17.49
CA TYR A 74 20.83 -5.23 18.86
C TYR A 74 21.37 -6.44 19.63
N PHE A 75 22.56 -6.30 20.21
CA PHE A 75 23.22 -7.32 21.05
C PHE A 75 22.66 -7.36 22.49
N GLY A 76 21.33 -7.46 22.62
CA GLY A 76 20.64 -7.62 23.91
C GLY A 76 19.55 -6.59 24.19
N LYS A 77 18.68 -6.93 25.14
CA LYS A 77 17.46 -6.17 25.46
C LYS A 77 17.75 -4.72 25.87
N THR A 78 18.80 -4.48 26.64
CA THR A 78 19.17 -3.13 27.09
C THR A 78 19.45 -2.17 25.93
N TYR A 79 20.10 -2.64 24.87
CA TYR A 79 20.40 -1.81 23.70
C TYR A 79 19.14 -1.59 22.85
N ALA A 80 18.31 -2.62 22.68
CA ALA A 80 17.02 -2.50 22.03
C ALA A 80 16.09 -1.52 22.77
N ASP A 81 16.03 -1.57 24.10
CA ASP A 81 15.22 -0.66 24.92
C ASP A 81 15.69 0.80 24.81
N LYS A 82 17.02 1.03 24.74
CA LYS A 82 17.58 2.37 24.49
C LYS A 82 17.22 2.89 23.10
N ALA A 83 17.37 2.06 22.08
CA ALA A 83 17.01 2.41 20.71
C ALA A 83 15.52 2.71 20.60
N LYS A 84 14.66 1.91 21.23
CA LYS A 84 13.21 2.10 21.25
C LYS A 84 12.81 3.46 21.83
N ARG A 85 13.49 3.92 22.89
CA ARG A 85 13.28 5.26 23.45
C ARG A 85 13.71 6.35 22.47
N SER A 86 14.86 6.18 21.81
CA SER A 86 15.36 7.10 20.78
C SER A 86 14.38 7.21 19.60
N ILE A 87 13.95 6.07 19.05
CA ILE A 87 12.97 5.99 17.98
C ILE A 87 11.65 6.66 18.39
N SER A 88 11.14 6.37 19.59
CA SER A 88 9.90 6.98 20.08
C SER A 88 10.01 8.50 20.21
N LEU A 89 11.16 9.00 20.68
CA LEU A 89 11.43 10.44 20.76
C LEU A 89 11.42 11.08 19.37
N TYR A 90 12.14 10.48 18.41
CA TYR A 90 12.26 10.99 17.05
C TYR A 90 10.91 10.96 16.32
N LYS A 91 10.16 9.85 16.39
CA LYS A 91 8.80 9.79 15.81
C LYS A 91 7.88 10.83 16.45
N SER A 92 7.99 11.07 17.77
CA SER A 92 7.16 12.07 18.44
C SER A 92 7.48 13.51 18.00
N LYS A 93 8.77 13.83 17.85
CA LYS A 93 9.24 15.18 17.49
C LYS A 93 9.09 15.48 16.01
N LEU A 94 9.46 14.52 15.15
CA LEU A 94 9.42 14.63 13.70
C LEU A 94 8.12 14.07 13.12
N SER A 95 7.02 14.13 13.87
CA SER A 95 5.70 13.83 13.32
C SER A 95 5.33 14.94 12.34
N PRO A 96 5.07 14.63 11.05
CA PRO A 96 4.78 15.63 10.03
C PRO A 96 3.66 16.59 10.44
N GLN A 97 2.58 16.06 11.03
CA GLN A 97 1.42 16.84 11.47
C GLN A 97 1.74 17.85 12.58
N LYS A 98 2.86 17.69 13.29
CA LYS A 98 3.32 18.63 14.32
C LYS A 98 4.28 19.68 13.75
N ILE A 99 4.78 19.52 12.53
CA ILE A 99 5.74 20.41 11.89
C ILE A 99 4.98 21.41 11.01
N ALA A 100 4.37 20.93 9.92
CA ALA A 100 3.58 21.74 8.98
C ALA A 100 2.64 20.83 8.16
N ASP A 101 1.66 21.43 7.50
CA ASP A 101 0.69 20.69 6.69
C ASP A 101 1.36 19.96 5.50
N LYS A 102 2.37 20.59 4.88
CA LYS A 102 3.17 20.04 3.77
C LYS A 102 4.55 19.54 4.24
N ALA A 103 4.63 19.00 5.45
CA ALA A 103 5.85 18.40 5.94
C ALA A 103 5.98 16.94 5.47
N GLU A 104 7.15 16.61 4.94
CA GLU A 104 7.58 15.25 4.61
C GLU A 104 8.78 14.89 5.46
N VAL A 105 8.75 13.70 6.06
CA VAL A 105 9.78 13.25 7.00
C VAL A 105 10.25 11.87 6.62
N TYR A 106 11.56 11.72 6.50
CA TYR A 106 12.27 10.51 6.14
C TYR A 106 13.34 10.17 7.16
N PHE A 107 13.58 8.87 7.33
CA PHE A 107 14.63 8.35 8.17
C PHE A 107 15.68 7.63 7.33
N CYS A 108 16.88 8.20 7.25
CA CYS A 108 18.02 7.61 6.56
C CYS A 108 19.04 7.10 7.59
N PHE A 109 19.05 5.79 7.84
CA PHE A 109 19.87 5.20 8.92
C PHE A 109 21.38 5.20 8.62
N SER A 110 21.76 5.37 7.35
CA SER A 110 23.14 5.54 6.89
C SER A 110 23.56 7.00 6.73
N ASN A 111 22.65 7.97 6.91
CA ASN A 111 22.98 9.38 6.77
C ASN A 111 23.89 9.86 7.91
N HIS A 112 24.92 10.62 7.55
CA HIS A 112 25.72 11.42 8.48
C HIS A 112 25.98 12.85 7.96
N ALA A 113 25.52 13.17 6.75
CA ALA A 113 25.63 14.51 6.19
C ALA A 113 24.73 15.49 6.94
N LYS A 114 25.13 16.78 6.91
CA LYS A 114 24.29 17.86 7.39
C LYS A 114 24.19 18.95 6.34
N ILE A 115 22.96 19.16 5.88
CA ILE A 115 22.60 20.16 4.89
C ILE A 115 21.32 20.81 5.38
N ILE A 116 21.28 22.13 5.46
CA ILE A 116 20.08 22.88 5.85
C ILE A 116 19.94 23.97 4.80
N MET A 117 18.81 24.01 4.12
CA MET A 117 18.62 24.93 3.01
C MET A 117 17.18 25.39 2.85
N THR A 118 17.04 26.54 2.20
CA THR A 118 15.82 27.00 1.55
C THR A 118 16.01 27.00 0.03
N ASP A 119 15.01 27.47 -0.69
CA ASP A 119 15.09 27.83 -2.12
C ASP A 119 16.02 29.03 -2.40
N ASN A 120 16.51 29.75 -1.37
CA ASN A 120 17.35 30.94 -1.54
C ASN A 120 18.78 30.79 -0.99
N ILE A 121 18.99 29.91 -0.01
CA ILE A 121 20.26 29.78 0.70
C ILE A 121 20.47 28.34 1.19
N ALA A 122 21.70 27.83 1.04
CA ALA A 122 22.08 26.52 1.51
C ALA A 122 23.29 26.57 2.45
N TYR A 123 23.21 25.84 3.56
CA TYR A 123 24.32 25.52 4.43
C TYR A 123 24.71 24.05 4.27
N VAL A 124 26.00 23.79 4.11
CA VAL A 124 26.58 22.44 4.16
C VAL A 124 27.76 22.45 5.13
N GLY A 125 27.73 21.56 6.12
CA GLY A 125 28.80 21.55 7.12
C GLY A 125 28.67 20.46 8.18
N SER A 126 29.32 20.72 9.32
CA SER A 126 29.41 19.78 10.43
C SER A 126 28.30 19.93 11.47
N SER A 127 27.61 21.08 11.53
CA SER A 127 26.51 21.28 12.48
C SER A 127 25.28 20.45 12.13
N ASN A 128 24.70 19.81 13.13
CA ASN A 128 23.39 19.17 12.99
C ASN A 128 22.26 20.18 13.21
N PHE A 129 21.05 19.84 12.75
CA PHE A 129 19.83 20.57 13.06
C PHE A 129 19.40 20.33 14.52
N SER A 130 20.22 20.82 15.43
CA SER A 130 20.22 20.58 16.88
C SER A 130 20.79 21.82 17.56
N GLU A 131 20.11 22.33 18.57
CA GLU A 131 20.57 23.47 19.37
C GLU A 131 21.94 23.20 20.03
N GLU A 132 22.22 21.95 20.42
CA GLU A 132 23.50 21.53 21.01
C GLU A 132 24.68 21.65 20.04
N SER A 133 24.46 21.83 18.74
CA SER A 133 25.55 22.15 17.80
C SER A 133 26.14 23.55 18.06
N ALA A 134 25.39 24.47 18.69
CA ALA A 134 25.93 25.79 19.06
C ALA A 134 27.01 25.71 20.13
N ASP A 135 27.07 24.63 20.93
CA ASP A 135 28.06 24.44 22.00
C ASP A 135 29.39 23.83 21.49
N ASN A 136 29.46 23.48 20.21
CA ASN A 136 30.57 22.76 19.58
C ASN A 136 31.28 23.61 18.54
N PHE A 137 32.58 23.38 18.32
CA PHE A 137 33.28 23.94 17.16
C PHE A 137 32.73 23.29 15.90
N GLU A 138 31.93 24.05 15.16
CA GLU A 138 31.33 23.60 13.91
C GLU A 138 31.79 24.49 12.77
N SER A 139 31.88 23.91 11.59
CA SER A 139 32.28 24.63 10.38
C SER A 139 31.52 24.13 9.17
N GLY A 140 31.43 24.96 8.15
CA GLY A 140 30.78 24.65 6.90
C GLY A 140 30.93 25.79 5.92
N PHE A 141 30.09 25.79 4.91
CA PHE A 141 29.92 26.94 4.04
C PHE A 141 28.45 27.24 3.83
N ILE A 142 28.17 28.50 3.54
CA ILE A 142 26.89 28.98 3.05
C ILE A 142 27.05 29.34 1.59
N SER A 143 26.06 29.01 0.77
CA SER A 143 26.00 29.40 -0.63
C SER A 143 24.60 29.91 -0.97
N ARG A 144 24.56 30.89 -1.88
CA ARG A 144 23.34 31.41 -2.53
C ARG A 144 23.38 31.15 -4.05
N ASP A 145 24.27 30.25 -4.46
CA ASP A 145 24.41 29.82 -5.83
C ASP A 145 23.17 29.00 -6.23
N VAL A 146 22.35 29.57 -7.12
CA VAL A 146 21.08 28.98 -7.57
C VAL A 146 21.30 27.59 -8.16
N ASP A 147 22.36 27.45 -8.96
CA ASP A 147 22.77 26.21 -9.61
C ASP A 147 23.14 25.12 -8.60
N PHE A 148 23.65 25.50 -7.43
CA PHE A 148 23.98 24.58 -6.35
C PHE A 148 22.75 24.20 -5.53
N ILE A 149 21.87 25.16 -5.25
CA ILE A 149 20.59 24.95 -4.56
C ILE A 149 19.73 23.97 -5.36
N GLU A 150 19.58 24.20 -6.68
CA GLU A 150 18.85 23.32 -7.58
C GLU A 150 19.48 21.92 -7.62
N PHE A 151 20.80 21.81 -7.68
CA PHE A 151 21.51 20.53 -7.60
C PHE A 151 21.22 19.77 -6.29
N LEU A 152 21.17 20.47 -5.15
CA LEU A 152 20.82 19.83 -3.88
C LEU A 152 19.37 19.32 -3.91
N GLN A 153 18.43 20.13 -4.39
CA GLN A 153 17.01 19.81 -4.46
C GLN A 153 16.69 18.67 -5.43
N GLU A 154 17.25 18.70 -6.64
CA GLU A 154 16.86 17.80 -7.73
C GLU A 154 17.72 16.53 -7.81
N GLU A 155 18.95 16.56 -7.26
CA GLU A 155 19.85 15.39 -7.31
C GLU A 155 20.13 14.81 -5.92
N VAL A 156 20.59 15.63 -4.96
CA VAL A 156 21.10 15.13 -3.68
C VAL A 156 19.99 14.64 -2.75
N PHE A 157 18.94 15.44 -2.52
CA PHE A 157 17.84 15.04 -1.64
C PHE A 157 17.08 13.81 -2.19
N PRO A 158 16.68 13.77 -3.47
CA PRO A 158 16.03 12.60 -4.06
C PRO A 158 16.87 11.34 -3.95
N TRP A 159 18.19 11.44 -4.19
CA TRP A 159 19.10 10.30 -4.05
C TRP A 159 19.15 9.73 -2.64
N ILE A 160 19.09 10.59 -1.61
CA ILE A 160 19.08 10.15 -0.21
C ILE A 160 17.70 9.63 0.19
N ILE A 161 16.63 10.29 -0.24
CA ILE A 161 15.24 9.89 0.04
C ILE A 161 14.96 8.48 -0.51
N ASP A 162 15.46 8.17 -1.71
CA ASP A 162 15.36 6.84 -2.34
C ASP A 162 16.01 5.72 -1.49
N SER A 163 16.93 6.08 -0.59
CA SER A 163 17.57 5.17 0.37
C SER A 163 17.02 5.31 1.80
N SER A 164 15.91 6.03 1.98
CA SER A 164 15.34 6.37 3.28
C SER A 164 13.98 5.72 3.52
N SER A 165 13.55 5.71 4.77
CA SER A 165 12.22 5.22 5.16
C SER A 165 11.31 6.39 5.50
N GLU A 166 10.21 6.54 4.78
CA GLU A 166 9.16 7.51 5.11
C GLU A 166 8.64 7.34 6.54
N TYR A 167 8.24 8.42 7.20
CA TYR A 167 7.72 8.40 8.57
C TYR A 167 6.64 7.33 8.82
N LYS A 168 5.76 7.09 7.83
CA LYS A 168 4.63 6.14 7.91
C LYS A 168 5.01 4.70 7.53
N THR A 169 6.26 4.42 7.19
CA THR A 169 6.70 3.09 6.69
C THR A 169 6.25 1.95 7.60
N ASP A 170 6.43 2.07 8.92
CA ASP A 170 6.01 1.01 9.86
C ASP A 170 4.50 0.69 9.79
N GLU A 171 3.67 1.73 9.63
CA GLU A 171 2.21 1.60 9.55
C GLU A 171 1.80 1.00 8.20
N GLU A 172 2.44 1.44 7.12
CA GLU A 172 2.21 0.92 5.78
C GLU A 172 2.59 -0.57 5.69
N LEU A 173 3.74 -0.97 6.23
CA LEU A 173 4.14 -2.38 6.24
C LEU A 173 3.13 -3.27 6.99
N LEU A 174 2.62 -2.79 8.13
CA LEU A 174 1.58 -3.49 8.89
C LEU A 174 0.27 -3.56 8.11
N PHE A 175 -0.13 -2.44 7.49
CA PHE A 175 -1.32 -2.38 6.65
C PHE A 175 -1.24 -3.37 5.49
N LEU A 176 -0.14 -3.37 4.74
CA LEU A 176 0.08 -4.26 3.60
C LEU A 176 0.06 -5.73 4.00
N GLU A 177 0.77 -6.12 5.07
CA GLU A 177 0.72 -7.50 5.56
C GLU A 177 -0.72 -7.92 5.92
N THR A 178 -1.45 -7.03 6.59
CA THR A 178 -2.84 -7.28 6.99
C THR A 178 -3.75 -7.38 5.77
N ALA A 179 -3.59 -6.50 4.79
CA ALA A 179 -4.37 -6.48 3.56
C ALA A 179 -4.15 -7.75 2.74
N ILE A 180 -2.90 -8.22 2.59
CA ILE A 180 -2.59 -9.48 1.89
C ILE A 180 -3.30 -10.66 2.58
N ARG A 181 -3.24 -10.73 3.91
CA ARG A 181 -3.94 -11.77 4.68
C ARG A 181 -5.45 -11.72 4.50
N LYS A 182 -6.01 -10.51 4.44
CA LYS A 182 -7.43 -10.30 4.17
C LYS A 182 -7.79 -10.78 2.76
N SER A 183 -6.97 -10.49 1.74
CA SER A 183 -7.19 -10.99 0.38
C SER A 183 -7.20 -12.52 0.32
N ILE A 184 -6.29 -13.21 1.02
CA ILE A 184 -6.32 -14.68 1.13
C ILE A 184 -7.66 -15.16 1.69
N ALA A 185 -8.11 -14.57 2.80
CA ALA A 185 -9.39 -14.93 3.40
C ALA A 185 -10.58 -14.62 2.49
N MET A 186 -10.52 -13.51 1.74
CA MET A 186 -11.57 -13.11 0.80
C MET A 186 -11.67 -14.07 -0.38
N PHE A 187 -10.54 -14.50 -0.97
CA PHE A 187 -10.57 -15.51 -2.04
C PHE A 187 -11.05 -16.86 -1.53
N GLY A 188 -10.62 -17.30 -0.34
CA GLY A 188 -11.14 -18.54 0.25
C GLY A 188 -12.65 -18.49 0.54
N ALA A 189 -13.14 -17.36 1.04
CA ALA A 189 -14.58 -17.15 1.25
C ALA A 189 -15.36 -17.09 -0.08
N MET A 190 -14.81 -16.41 -1.09
CA MET A 190 -15.39 -16.34 -2.42
C MET A 190 -15.47 -17.74 -3.05
N HIS A 191 -14.41 -18.55 -2.93
CA HIS A 191 -14.42 -19.92 -3.41
C HIS A 191 -15.55 -20.72 -2.75
N GLU A 192 -15.68 -20.65 -1.43
CA GLU A 192 -16.75 -21.35 -0.70
C GLU A 192 -18.16 -20.85 -1.09
N GLU A 193 -18.36 -19.52 -1.21
CA GLU A 193 -19.62 -18.92 -1.65
C GLU A 193 -20.03 -19.44 -3.04
N TYR A 194 -19.12 -19.36 -4.02
CA TYR A 194 -19.38 -19.85 -5.38
C TYR A 194 -19.54 -21.37 -5.42
N TYR A 195 -18.77 -22.11 -4.62
CA TYR A 195 -18.91 -23.56 -4.54
C TYR A 195 -20.31 -23.94 -4.04
N GLN A 196 -20.86 -23.25 -3.05
CA GLN A 196 -22.22 -23.47 -2.56
C GLN A 196 -23.32 -23.00 -3.54
N MET A 197 -23.02 -22.04 -4.42
CA MET A 197 -23.93 -21.64 -5.49
C MET A 197 -24.01 -22.70 -6.59
N PHE A 198 -22.87 -23.29 -6.95
CA PHE A 198 -22.76 -24.29 -8.02
C PHE A 198 -22.99 -25.72 -7.56
N TYR A 199 -22.77 -26.03 -6.27
CA TYR A 199 -22.85 -27.36 -5.73
C TYR A 199 -23.72 -27.39 -4.47
N LEU A 200 -24.58 -28.38 -4.39
CA LEU A 200 -25.47 -28.63 -3.26
C LEU A 200 -24.93 -29.80 -2.43
N LEU A 201 -25.03 -29.67 -1.11
CA LEU A 201 -24.67 -30.72 -0.17
C LEU A 201 -25.90 -31.59 0.16
N SER A 202 -25.78 -32.89 -0.01
CA SER A 202 -26.76 -33.88 0.47
C SER A 202 -26.08 -34.72 1.51
N ASP A 203 -26.68 -34.73 2.69
CA ASP A 203 -26.40 -35.72 3.72
C ASP A 203 -27.46 -36.82 3.63
N HIS A 204 -27.01 -38.01 3.22
CA HIS A 204 -27.79 -39.22 3.33
C HIS A 204 -27.10 -40.19 4.28
N ARG A 205 -27.59 -40.21 5.53
CA ARG A 205 -27.16 -41.13 6.61
C ARG A 205 -25.72 -40.90 7.08
N GLY A 206 -25.29 -39.64 7.18
CA GLY A 206 -23.95 -39.25 7.64
C GLY A 206 -22.87 -39.35 6.56
N ILE A 207 -23.27 -39.43 5.28
CA ILE A 207 -22.36 -39.39 4.14
C ILE A 207 -22.68 -38.12 3.36
N GLU A 208 -21.79 -37.15 3.49
CA GLU A 208 -21.81 -35.90 2.73
C GLU A 208 -21.42 -36.16 1.27
N LYS A 209 -22.29 -35.78 0.34
CA LYS A 209 -22.00 -35.77 -1.10
C LYS A 209 -22.42 -34.45 -1.71
N TRP A 210 -21.52 -33.89 -2.50
CA TRP A 210 -21.76 -32.70 -3.31
C TRP A 210 -22.23 -33.10 -4.71
N TYR A 211 -23.26 -32.42 -5.21
CA TYR A 211 -23.77 -32.57 -6.57
C TYR A 211 -23.92 -31.18 -7.18
N TYR A 212 -23.66 -31.12 -8.49
CA TYR A 212 -23.82 -29.89 -9.24
C TYR A 212 -25.30 -29.45 -9.21
N ASN A 213 -25.52 -28.17 -8.97
CA ASN A 213 -26.83 -27.57 -8.76
C ASN A 213 -27.52 -27.31 -10.10
N THR A 214 -28.52 -28.11 -10.40
CA THR A 214 -29.39 -27.94 -11.59
C THR A 214 -30.84 -27.64 -11.21
N THR A 215 -31.09 -27.34 -9.94
CA THR A 215 -32.45 -27.31 -9.37
C THR A 215 -32.86 -25.98 -8.75
N SER A 216 -31.92 -25.10 -8.43
CA SER A 216 -32.23 -23.83 -7.75
C SER A 216 -31.30 -22.70 -8.19
N SER A 217 -31.87 -21.56 -8.56
CA SER A 217 -31.11 -20.33 -8.84
C SER A 217 -30.65 -19.68 -7.53
N VAL A 218 -29.33 -19.58 -7.35
CA VAL A 218 -28.69 -18.96 -6.15
C VAL A 218 -27.62 -17.95 -6.53
N LEU A 219 -27.12 -18.01 -7.77
CA LEU A 219 -26.14 -17.10 -8.32
C LEU A 219 -26.84 -15.91 -8.98
N HIS A 220 -26.38 -14.69 -8.70
CA HIS A 220 -26.89 -13.49 -9.34
C HIS A 220 -25.76 -12.64 -9.95
N THR A 221 -26.10 -11.78 -10.90
CA THR A 221 -25.13 -10.85 -11.55
C THR A 221 -24.37 -9.98 -10.56
N ARG A 222 -25.01 -9.56 -9.45
CA ARG A 222 -24.35 -8.82 -8.34
C ARG A 222 -23.19 -9.58 -7.70
N ASP A 223 -23.24 -10.92 -7.69
CA ASP A 223 -22.21 -11.75 -7.09
C ASP A 223 -20.96 -11.78 -7.99
N LEU A 224 -21.17 -11.74 -9.31
CA LEU A 224 -20.11 -11.58 -10.32
C LEU A 224 -19.47 -10.18 -10.21
N GLU A 225 -20.28 -9.13 -10.07
CA GLU A 225 -19.79 -7.76 -9.87
C GLU A 225 -18.96 -7.62 -8.58
N LYS A 226 -19.44 -8.21 -7.47
CA LYS A 226 -18.70 -8.27 -6.21
C LYS A 226 -17.35 -8.99 -6.38
N ALA A 227 -17.32 -10.13 -7.07
CA ALA A 227 -16.07 -10.86 -7.32
C ALA A 227 -15.09 -10.03 -8.16
N LYS A 228 -15.57 -9.35 -9.20
CA LYS A 228 -14.80 -8.43 -10.03
C LYS A 228 -14.19 -7.31 -9.19
N GLU A 229 -14.97 -6.66 -8.32
CA GLU A 229 -14.48 -5.61 -7.44
C GLU A 229 -13.34 -6.11 -6.53
N ILE A 230 -13.50 -7.29 -5.93
CA ILE A 230 -12.48 -7.91 -5.08
C ILE A 230 -11.17 -8.15 -5.86
N CYS A 231 -11.28 -8.64 -7.10
CA CYS A 231 -10.14 -8.89 -7.97
C CYS A 231 -9.35 -7.60 -8.27
N TYR A 232 -10.03 -6.51 -8.63
CA TYR A 232 -9.36 -5.23 -8.89
C TYR A 232 -8.73 -4.62 -7.62
N GLN A 233 -9.41 -4.71 -6.48
CA GLN A 233 -8.84 -4.29 -5.20
C GLN A 233 -7.55 -5.06 -4.88
N TYR A 234 -7.49 -6.35 -5.22
CA TYR A 234 -6.30 -7.16 -5.06
C TYR A 234 -5.16 -6.74 -6.00
N LEU A 235 -5.43 -6.43 -7.28
CA LEU A 235 -4.41 -5.90 -8.20
C LEU A 235 -3.83 -4.57 -7.71
N GLU A 236 -4.67 -3.66 -7.22
CA GLU A 236 -4.21 -2.39 -6.65
C GLU A 236 -3.37 -2.61 -5.38
N LEU A 237 -3.73 -3.59 -4.55
CA LEU A 237 -2.90 -4.00 -3.42
C LEU A 237 -1.54 -4.51 -3.90
N LEU A 238 -1.49 -5.39 -4.92
CA LEU A 238 -0.22 -5.92 -5.42
C LEU A 238 0.70 -4.82 -5.94
N LYS A 239 0.17 -3.82 -6.66
CA LYS A 239 0.95 -2.64 -7.09
C LYS A 239 1.54 -1.89 -5.90
N ARG A 240 0.77 -1.69 -4.82
CA ARG A 240 1.26 -1.05 -3.59
C ARG A 240 2.34 -1.88 -2.89
N VAL A 241 2.16 -3.20 -2.83
CA VAL A 241 3.18 -4.11 -2.30
C VAL A 241 4.44 -4.05 -3.16
N ASN A 242 4.32 -4.00 -4.48
CA ASN A 242 5.45 -3.93 -5.41
C ASN A 242 6.34 -2.71 -5.15
N LYS A 243 5.75 -1.55 -4.82
CA LYS A 243 6.51 -0.35 -4.44
C LYS A 243 7.48 -0.60 -3.28
N ILE A 244 7.14 -1.51 -2.35
CA ILE A 244 8.05 -1.90 -1.28
C ILE A 244 9.20 -2.75 -1.82
N PHE A 245 8.93 -3.68 -2.74
CA PHE A 245 9.95 -4.51 -3.38
C PHE A 245 10.88 -3.69 -4.30
N ASP A 246 10.35 -2.66 -4.96
CA ASP A 246 11.10 -1.76 -5.84
C ASP A 246 12.01 -0.77 -5.08
N LEU A 247 11.97 -0.74 -3.74
CA LEU A 247 12.88 0.08 -2.96
C LEU A 247 14.34 -0.29 -3.27
N ARG A 248 15.17 0.72 -3.50
CA ARG A 248 16.58 0.55 -3.87
C ARG A 248 17.37 -0.37 -2.94
N VAL A 249 17.09 -0.31 -1.64
CA VAL A 249 17.72 -1.17 -0.63
C VAL A 249 17.53 -2.67 -0.89
N PHE A 250 16.43 -3.07 -1.52
CA PHE A 250 16.17 -4.46 -1.88
C PHE A 250 16.72 -4.81 -3.25
N TYR A 251 16.67 -3.89 -4.22
CA TYR A 251 17.35 -4.05 -5.50
C TYR A 251 18.86 -4.29 -5.32
N GLU A 252 19.52 -3.52 -4.46
CA GLU A 252 20.95 -3.67 -4.15
C GLU A 252 21.26 -5.03 -3.47
N LYS A 253 20.25 -5.69 -2.88
CA LYS A 253 20.34 -7.04 -2.31
C LYS A 253 19.98 -8.15 -3.30
N GLY A 254 19.64 -7.82 -4.54
CA GLY A 254 19.25 -8.78 -5.58
C GLY A 254 17.90 -9.44 -5.30
N ILE A 255 16.98 -8.72 -4.65
CA ILE A 255 15.61 -9.17 -4.44
C ILE A 255 14.77 -8.73 -5.63
N ASP A 256 14.17 -9.70 -6.32
CA ASP A 256 13.26 -9.44 -7.44
C ASP A 256 11.95 -8.80 -6.96
N ASN A 257 11.36 -7.99 -7.81
CA ASN A 257 10.05 -7.40 -7.57
C ASN A 257 8.90 -8.39 -7.88
N LEU A 258 7.66 -7.91 -7.83
CA LEU A 258 6.45 -8.70 -8.02
C LEU A 258 5.85 -8.60 -9.42
N ASP A 259 6.57 -8.07 -10.41
CA ASP A 259 6.02 -7.82 -11.76
C ASP A 259 5.43 -9.10 -12.39
N THR A 260 6.16 -10.22 -12.33
CA THR A 260 5.66 -11.51 -12.83
C THR A 260 4.42 -11.99 -12.07
N VAL A 261 4.35 -11.74 -10.75
CA VAL A 261 3.19 -12.15 -9.94
C VAL A 261 1.97 -11.28 -10.23
N ILE A 262 2.19 -10.00 -10.52
CA ILE A 262 1.13 -9.06 -10.94
C ILE A 262 0.60 -9.47 -12.31
N GLU A 263 1.47 -9.84 -13.24
CA GLU A 263 1.09 -10.35 -14.56
C GLU A 263 0.29 -11.65 -14.45
N GLU A 264 0.77 -12.62 -13.66
CA GLU A 264 0.04 -13.87 -13.35
C GLU A 264 -1.36 -13.57 -12.81
N ALA A 265 -1.48 -12.70 -11.80
CA ALA A 265 -2.77 -12.33 -11.22
C ALA A 265 -3.68 -11.60 -12.22
N SER A 266 -3.13 -10.71 -13.04
CA SER A 266 -3.89 -9.97 -14.06
C SER A 266 -4.48 -10.93 -15.09
N HIS A 267 -3.68 -11.89 -15.56
CA HIS A 267 -4.15 -12.90 -16.51
C HIS A 267 -5.26 -13.79 -15.91
N THR A 268 -5.11 -14.25 -14.67
CA THR A 268 -6.15 -15.01 -13.97
C THR A 268 -7.46 -14.20 -13.85
N ILE A 269 -7.36 -12.90 -13.56
CA ILE A 269 -8.53 -12.02 -13.45
C ILE A 269 -9.18 -11.80 -14.82
N GLU A 270 -8.41 -11.59 -15.89
CA GLU A 270 -8.93 -11.50 -17.25
C GLU A 270 -9.68 -12.79 -17.66
N ASN A 271 -9.15 -13.96 -17.31
CA ASN A 271 -9.83 -15.23 -17.53
C ASN A 271 -11.16 -15.32 -16.78
N MET A 272 -11.22 -14.86 -15.51
CA MET A 272 -12.48 -14.79 -14.76
C MET A 272 -13.49 -13.84 -15.42
N GLU A 273 -13.04 -12.69 -15.94
CA GLU A 273 -13.93 -11.75 -16.61
C GLU A 273 -14.54 -12.33 -17.89
N MET A 274 -13.80 -13.15 -18.63
CA MET A 274 -14.36 -13.87 -19.78
C MET A 274 -15.48 -14.83 -19.36
N LEU A 275 -15.35 -15.51 -18.22
CA LEU A 275 -16.41 -16.37 -17.66
C LEU A 275 -17.62 -15.54 -17.21
N PHE A 276 -17.41 -14.32 -16.72
CA PHE A 276 -18.48 -13.38 -16.38
C PHE A 276 -19.20 -12.78 -17.61
N MET A 277 -18.85 -13.22 -18.81
CA MET A 277 -19.54 -12.90 -20.05
C MET A 277 -20.02 -14.16 -20.80
N GLY A 278 -19.83 -15.34 -20.23
CA GLY A 278 -20.18 -16.64 -20.80
C GLY A 278 -21.43 -17.27 -20.17
N SER A 279 -21.49 -18.60 -20.20
CA SER A 279 -22.59 -19.39 -19.64
C SER A 279 -22.82 -19.14 -18.14
N VAL A 280 -21.76 -18.85 -17.37
CA VAL A 280 -21.91 -18.46 -15.95
C VAL A 280 -22.70 -17.15 -15.80
N TYR A 281 -22.53 -16.20 -16.73
CA TYR A 281 -23.30 -14.96 -16.72
C TYR A 281 -24.76 -15.20 -17.09
N ASP A 282 -25.01 -16.03 -18.11
CA ASP A 282 -26.38 -16.38 -18.51
C ASP A 282 -27.14 -17.08 -17.37
N LEU A 283 -26.47 -17.99 -16.66
CA LEU A 283 -26.99 -18.61 -15.44
C LEU A 283 -27.27 -17.56 -14.34
N ALA A 284 -26.34 -16.63 -14.10
CA ALA A 284 -26.48 -15.58 -13.07
C ALA A 284 -27.57 -14.54 -13.39
N LYS A 285 -27.90 -14.37 -14.68
CA LYS A 285 -28.91 -13.43 -15.16
C LYS A 285 -30.32 -14.03 -15.11
N PHE A 286 -30.45 -15.35 -15.09
CA PHE A 286 -31.75 -16.01 -15.11
C PHE A 286 -32.53 -15.74 -13.81
N ASP A 287 -33.68 -15.09 -13.97
CA ASP A 287 -34.63 -14.84 -12.90
C ASP A 287 -35.90 -15.69 -13.15
N GLU A 288 -36.15 -16.62 -12.23
CA GLU A 288 -37.28 -17.56 -12.34
C GLU A 288 -38.62 -16.84 -12.32
N GLN A 289 -38.74 -15.77 -11.52
CA GLN A 289 -39.98 -15.02 -11.37
C GLN A 289 -40.29 -14.22 -12.64
N ASP A 290 -39.30 -13.51 -13.17
CA ASP A 290 -39.44 -12.76 -14.42
C ASP A 290 -39.82 -13.71 -15.58
N PHE A 291 -39.20 -14.90 -15.65
CA PHE A 291 -39.53 -15.91 -16.65
C PHE A 291 -40.98 -16.43 -16.50
N VAL A 292 -41.40 -16.75 -15.28
CA VAL A 292 -42.77 -17.22 -15.01
C VAL A 292 -43.78 -16.14 -15.35
N ASP A 293 -43.53 -14.89 -15.00
CA ASP A 293 -44.41 -13.76 -15.28
C ASP A 293 -44.54 -13.50 -16.79
N GLU A 294 -43.43 -13.59 -17.55
CA GLU A 294 -43.45 -13.50 -19.01
C GLU A 294 -44.26 -14.66 -19.64
N TYR A 295 -44.02 -15.90 -19.19
CA TYR A 295 -44.74 -17.08 -19.67
C TYR A 295 -46.25 -16.99 -19.43
N LEU A 296 -46.66 -16.52 -18.25
CA LEU A 296 -48.07 -16.34 -17.90
C LEU A 296 -48.73 -15.21 -18.71
N SER A 297 -47.99 -14.13 -18.98
CA SER A 297 -48.44 -13.04 -19.85
C SER A 297 -48.70 -13.50 -21.28
N GLU A 298 -47.84 -14.35 -21.84
CA GLU A 298 -48.03 -14.95 -23.17
C GLU A 298 -49.24 -15.89 -23.22
N CYS A 299 -49.51 -16.62 -22.13
CA CYS A 299 -50.65 -17.53 -22.02
C CYS A 299 -51.96 -16.85 -21.58
N TYR A 300 -51.96 -15.53 -21.36
CA TYR A 300 -53.06 -14.79 -20.72
C TYR A 300 -54.41 -14.95 -21.44
N ALA A 301 -54.42 -15.07 -22.77
CA ALA A 301 -55.64 -15.27 -23.56
C ALA A 301 -56.30 -16.65 -23.34
N GLU A 302 -55.56 -17.64 -22.83
CA GLU A 302 -56.00 -19.03 -22.63
C GLU A 302 -56.16 -19.40 -21.14
N ALA A 303 -55.67 -18.55 -20.24
CA ALA A 303 -55.70 -18.68 -18.79
C ALA A 303 -56.91 -17.97 -18.16
N TYR A 304 -58.14 -18.43 -18.46
CA TYR A 304 -59.33 -18.05 -17.69
C TYR A 304 -59.25 -18.62 -16.25
N ASP A 305 -59.87 -17.96 -15.26
CA ASP A 305 -59.76 -18.20 -13.80
C ASP A 305 -59.69 -19.68 -13.34
N GLU A 306 -60.39 -20.61 -14.00
CA GLU A 306 -60.38 -22.05 -13.63
C GLU A 306 -59.13 -22.82 -14.06
N LYS A 307 -58.27 -22.25 -14.92
CA LYS A 307 -57.05 -22.89 -15.45
C LYS A 307 -55.76 -22.22 -14.99
N LEU A 308 -55.84 -21.19 -14.14
CA LEU A 308 -54.68 -20.43 -13.70
C LEU A 308 -53.63 -21.33 -13.03
N ASP A 309 -54.06 -22.18 -12.09
CA ASP A 309 -53.17 -23.12 -11.38
C ASP A 309 -52.41 -24.05 -12.35
N TYR A 310 -53.08 -24.52 -13.40
CA TYR A 310 -52.45 -25.38 -14.43
C TYR A 310 -51.35 -24.64 -15.21
N TYR A 311 -51.58 -23.37 -15.56
CA TYR A 311 -50.59 -22.58 -16.28
C TYR A 311 -49.45 -22.12 -15.38
N VAL A 312 -49.70 -21.88 -14.09
CA VAL A 312 -48.65 -21.62 -13.09
C VAL A 312 -47.75 -22.84 -12.93
N ASP A 313 -48.29 -24.03 -12.69
CA ASP A 313 -47.50 -25.27 -12.59
C ASP A 313 -46.67 -25.54 -13.85
N LYS A 314 -47.25 -25.26 -15.03
CA LYS A 314 -46.57 -25.39 -16.31
C LYS A 314 -45.46 -24.36 -16.50
N ALA A 315 -45.68 -23.11 -16.10
CA ALA A 315 -44.68 -22.04 -16.15
C ALA A 315 -43.49 -22.36 -15.22
N MET A 316 -43.76 -22.80 -13.98
CA MET A 316 -42.72 -23.24 -13.04
C MET A 316 -41.93 -24.44 -13.57
N SER A 317 -42.61 -25.42 -14.17
CA SER A 317 -41.95 -26.57 -14.79
C SER A 317 -41.06 -26.15 -15.97
N ALA A 318 -41.51 -25.19 -16.78
CA ALA A 318 -40.73 -24.65 -17.89
C ALA A 318 -39.50 -23.88 -17.38
N ALA A 319 -39.68 -23.03 -16.37
CA ALA A 319 -38.60 -22.27 -15.74
C ALA A 319 -37.53 -23.21 -15.15
N SER A 320 -37.96 -24.27 -14.46
CA SER A 320 -37.05 -25.29 -13.91
C SER A 320 -36.25 -26.02 -14.99
N ASN A 321 -36.86 -26.34 -16.14
CA ASN A 321 -36.14 -26.96 -17.26
C ASN A 321 -35.11 -25.99 -17.88
N VAL A 322 -35.50 -24.73 -18.13
CA VAL A 322 -34.60 -23.71 -18.66
C VAL A 322 -33.42 -23.47 -17.71
N PHE A 323 -33.68 -23.39 -16.40
CA PHE A 323 -32.62 -23.28 -15.40
C PHE A 323 -31.66 -24.49 -15.45
N ALA A 324 -32.19 -25.71 -15.53
CA ALA A 324 -31.38 -26.92 -15.59
C ALA A 324 -30.50 -26.98 -16.85
N GLU A 325 -31.02 -26.51 -18.00
CA GLU A 325 -30.26 -26.39 -19.25
C GLU A 325 -29.12 -25.37 -19.10
N LEU A 326 -29.42 -24.15 -18.61
CA LEU A 326 -28.41 -23.12 -18.36
C LEU A 326 -27.34 -23.58 -17.36
N ALA A 327 -27.75 -24.30 -16.31
CA ALA A 327 -26.82 -24.85 -15.34
C ALA A 327 -25.88 -25.88 -15.97
N GLU A 328 -26.40 -26.86 -16.73
CA GLU A 328 -25.54 -27.85 -17.40
C GLU A 328 -24.59 -27.20 -18.42
N GLU A 329 -25.04 -26.17 -19.14
CA GLU A 329 -24.19 -25.39 -20.05
C GLU A 329 -23.08 -24.61 -19.32
N ALA A 330 -23.35 -24.14 -18.10
CA ALA A 330 -22.41 -23.37 -17.29
C ALA A 330 -21.43 -24.22 -16.46
N LYS A 331 -21.63 -25.53 -16.38
CA LYS A 331 -20.87 -26.40 -15.46
C LYS A 331 -19.36 -26.35 -15.65
N ASP A 332 -18.88 -26.48 -16.88
CA ASP A 332 -17.44 -26.46 -17.16
C ASP A 332 -16.84 -25.07 -16.84
N GLU A 333 -17.56 -24.00 -17.16
CA GLU A 333 -17.16 -22.63 -16.82
C GLU A 333 -17.19 -22.37 -15.31
N ALA A 334 -18.16 -22.94 -14.58
CA ALA A 334 -18.26 -22.87 -13.13
C ALA A 334 -17.05 -23.54 -12.45
N ASP A 335 -16.65 -24.73 -12.92
CA ASP A 335 -15.45 -25.42 -12.45
C ASP A 335 -14.18 -24.64 -12.78
N MET A 336 -14.12 -24.01 -13.96
CA MET A 336 -13.02 -23.11 -14.32
C MET A 336 -12.95 -21.89 -13.40
N LEU A 337 -14.10 -21.27 -13.10
CA LEU A 337 -14.17 -20.11 -12.21
C LEU A 337 -13.66 -20.45 -10.81
N LEU A 338 -14.09 -21.58 -10.23
CA LEU A 338 -13.61 -22.06 -8.94
C LEU A 338 -12.08 -22.23 -8.93
N ARG A 339 -11.52 -22.82 -9.99
CA ARG A 339 -10.05 -22.97 -10.13
C ARG A 339 -9.34 -21.62 -10.22
N GLN A 340 -9.87 -20.65 -10.97
CA GLN A 340 -9.27 -19.31 -11.06
C GLN A 340 -9.28 -18.60 -9.69
N ILE A 341 -10.35 -18.73 -8.90
CA ILE A 341 -10.41 -18.18 -7.54
C ILE A 341 -9.36 -18.84 -6.64
N GLU A 342 -9.21 -20.16 -6.71
CA GLU A 342 -8.18 -20.91 -5.96
C GLU A 342 -6.75 -20.51 -6.38
N GLU A 343 -6.52 -20.25 -7.66
CA GLU A 343 -5.26 -19.73 -8.19
C GLU A 343 -4.93 -18.35 -7.58
N LEU A 344 -5.89 -17.42 -7.52
CA LEU A 344 -5.70 -16.12 -6.88
C LEU A 344 -5.40 -16.25 -5.38
N GLU A 345 -6.08 -17.15 -4.67
CA GLU A 345 -5.77 -17.43 -3.26
C GLU A 345 -4.33 -17.94 -3.09
N THR A 346 -3.90 -18.83 -3.99
CA THR A 346 -2.54 -19.40 -4.00
C THR A 346 -1.49 -18.32 -4.29
N LEU A 347 -1.75 -17.43 -5.25
CA LEU A 347 -0.91 -16.28 -5.53
C LEU A 347 -0.82 -15.34 -4.31
N ALA A 348 -1.94 -15.05 -3.64
CA ALA A 348 -1.93 -14.22 -2.43
C ALA A 348 -1.12 -14.83 -1.28
N LYS A 349 -1.18 -16.16 -1.11
CA LYS A 349 -0.31 -16.90 -0.17
C LYS A 349 1.17 -16.82 -0.56
N LYS A 350 1.50 -16.92 -1.85
CA LYS A 350 2.87 -16.75 -2.39
C LYS A 350 3.39 -15.34 -2.09
N VAL A 351 2.59 -14.29 -2.35
CA VAL A 351 2.92 -12.89 -2.05
C VAL A 351 3.17 -12.69 -0.56
N LEU A 352 2.32 -13.22 0.32
CA LEU A 352 2.54 -13.12 1.77
C LEU A 352 3.86 -13.74 2.21
N LYS A 353 4.22 -14.89 1.62
CA LYS A 353 5.50 -15.57 1.90
C LYS A 353 6.69 -14.71 1.44
N LEU A 354 6.63 -14.17 0.23
CA LEU A 354 7.66 -13.28 -0.32
C LEU A 354 7.80 -12.02 0.55
N PHE A 355 6.70 -11.36 0.86
CA PHE A 355 6.68 -10.14 1.68
C PHE A 355 7.30 -10.37 3.07
N LYS A 356 7.01 -11.50 3.71
CA LYS A 356 7.61 -11.86 5.01
C LYS A 356 9.08 -12.24 4.93
N SER A 357 9.56 -12.65 3.76
CA SER A 357 10.97 -12.98 3.54
C SER A 357 11.84 -11.75 3.30
N LEU A 358 11.22 -10.60 3.00
CA LEU A 358 11.93 -9.34 2.87
C LEU A 358 12.68 -9.02 4.17
N PRO A 359 13.90 -8.45 4.09
CA PRO A 359 14.61 -7.95 5.24
C PRO A 359 14.00 -6.61 5.69
N LEU A 360 12.73 -6.64 6.13
CA LEU A 360 11.95 -5.44 6.49
C LEU A 360 12.61 -4.61 7.59
N ASN A 361 13.51 -5.19 8.39
CA ASN A 361 14.30 -4.46 9.37
C ASN A 361 15.24 -3.42 8.76
N ASP A 362 15.53 -3.46 7.46
CA ASP A 362 16.34 -2.43 6.80
C ASP A 362 15.56 -1.12 6.64
N ILE A 363 14.25 -1.22 6.41
CA ILE A 363 13.35 -0.09 6.16
C ILE A 363 12.42 0.24 7.34
N ARG A 364 12.28 -0.68 8.30
CA ARG A 364 11.45 -0.44 9.48
C ARG A 364 12.12 0.58 10.40
N ILE A 365 11.38 1.61 10.81
CA ILE A 365 11.86 2.62 11.74
C ILE A 365 12.01 2.00 13.13
N ASP A 366 10.95 1.36 13.65
CA ASP A 366 11.03 0.58 14.89
C ASP A 366 11.37 -0.90 14.63
N ASN A 367 12.67 -1.20 14.59
CA ASN A 367 13.18 -2.56 14.46
C ASN A 367 13.53 -3.23 15.81
N THR A 368 13.00 -2.73 16.92
CA THR A 368 13.34 -3.22 18.27
C THR A 368 12.45 -4.37 18.75
N LYS A 369 11.31 -4.59 18.09
CA LYS A 369 10.37 -5.67 18.41
C LYS A 369 10.80 -6.95 17.70
N LYS A 370 11.18 -7.97 18.48
CA LYS A 370 11.25 -9.37 18.03
C LYS A 370 9.99 -10.10 18.44
#